data_AF-A0A976KLL4-F1
#
_entry.id   AF-A0A976KLL4-F1
#
_cell.length_a   1.000
_cell.length_b   1.000
_cell.length_c   1.000
_cell.angle_alpha   90.00
_cell.angle_beta   90.00
_cell.angle_gamma   90.00
#
_symmetry.space_group_name_H-M   'P 1'
#
loop_
_entity.id
_entity.type
_entity.pdbx_description
1 polymer ?
#
loop_
_entity_poly.entity_id
_entity_poly.type
_entity_poly.pdbx_seq_one_letter_code
_entity_poly.pdbx_strand_id
1 'polypeptide(L)'
;MGRLMCRGVTYTYKGTKYRIHFANPWARLPIATKHNGTVLLPWGRRIKQAGELPLGGWASLDSIYTGQWDMYFPTPVKIMVDGFMEQDIEGVSHWFMVTYGQWIQGLVAKEHDEQRIYVVTIEPDFKDSEYDRWPRILAG
;
A
#
# COMPACT_ATOMS: atom_id res chain seq x y z
N MET A 1 9.01 2.72 17.44
CA MET A 1 9.58 2.39 16.12
C MET A 1 8.57 1.47 15.45
N GLY A 2 7.80 1.99 14.48
CA GLY A 2 6.64 1.26 13.94
C GLY A 2 7.06 -0.05 13.30
N ARG A 3 6.39 -1.15 13.67
CA ARG A 3 6.53 -2.47 13.04
C ARG A 3 6.35 -2.32 11.53
N LEU A 4 7.21 -3.01 10.82
CA LEU A 4 7.43 -2.85 9.38
C LEU A 4 6.33 -3.60 8.62
N MET A 5 5.60 -2.89 7.76
CA MET A 5 4.41 -3.42 7.07
C MET A 5 4.66 -3.42 5.56
N CYS A 6 4.02 -4.31 4.81
CA CYS A 6 4.01 -4.48 3.35
C CYS A 6 5.09 -3.65 2.63
N ARG A 7 6.35 -4.07 2.75
CA ARG A 7 7.51 -3.24 2.39
C ARG A 7 7.90 -3.32 0.93
N GLY A 8 7.27 -4.20 0.17
CA GLY A 8 7.52 -4.33 -1.25
C GLY A 8 6.32 -4.87 -2.01
N VAL A 9 6.30 -4.63 -3.31
CA VAL A 9 5.30 -5.14 -4.24
C VAL A 9 5.96 -5.61 -5.52
N THR A 10 5.32 -6.56 -6.19
CA THR A 10 5.61 -6.92 -7.57
C THR A 10 4.39 -6.59 -8.43
N TYR A 11 4.62 -6.03 -9.62
CA TYR A 11 3.53 -5.77 -10.57
C TYR A 11 4.05 -5.68 -11.99
N THR A 12 3.15 -5.88 -12.96
CA THR A 12 3.43 -5.63 -14.39
C THR A 12 2.81 -4.30 -14.81
N TYR A 13 3.59 -3.42 -15.42
CA TYR A 13 3.11 -2.15 -15.97
C TYR A 13 3.68 -1.94 -17.36
N LYS A 14 2.78 -1.73 -18.34
CA LYS A 14 3.13 -1.56 -19.77
C LYS A 14 4.05 -2.67 -20.32
N GLY A 15 3.80 -3.92 -19.91
CA GLY A 15 4.57 -5.09 -20.35
C GLY A 15 5.89 -5.33 -19.61
N THR A 16 6.28 -4.43 -18.70
CA THR A 16 7.49 -4.59 -17.87
C THR A 16 7.13 -5.05 -16.46
N LYS A 17 7.82 -6.06 -15.95
CA LYS A 17 7.72 -6.50 -14.56
C LYS A 17 8.56 -5.62 -13.64
N TYR A 18 7.97 -5.21 -12.52
CA TYR A 18 8.60 -4.41 -11.49
C TYR A 18 8.57 -5.17 -10.16
N ARG A 19 9.67 -5.06 -9.41
CA ARG A 19 9.76 -5.46 -8.00
C ARG A 19 10.26 -4.26 -7.22
N ILE A 20 9.35 -3.63 -6.48
CA ILE A 20 9.56 -2.32 -5.86
C ILE A 20 9.53 -2.48 -4.36
N HIS A 21 10.48 -1.84 -3.68
CA HIS A 21 10.49 -1.72 -2.23
C HIS A 21 10.14 -0.30 -1.81
N PHE A 22 9.40 -0.15 -0.70
CA PHE A 22 9.08 1.17 -0.14
C PHE A 22 10.32 1.99 0.22
N ALA A 23 11.46 1.35 0.50
CA ALA A 23 12.72 2.04 0.74
C ALA A 23 13.22 2.83 -0.49
N ASN A 24 12.76 2.48 -1.70
CA ASN A 24 13.07 3.25 -2.91
C ASN A 24 12.32 4.60 -2.86
N PRO A 25 13.02 5.76 -2.87
CA PRO A 25 12.39 7.07 -2.79
C PRO A 25 11.44 7.36 -3.97
N TRP A 26 11.62 6.67 -5.10
CA TRP A 26 10.78 6.78 -6.29
C TRP A 26 9.78 5.63 -6.44
N ALA A 27 9.57 4.81 -5.40
CA ALA A 27 8.57 3.76 -5.45
C ALA A 27 7.20 4.33 -5.82
N ARG A 28 6.55 3.68 -6.79
CA ARG A 28 5.20 3.99 -7.21
C ARG A 28 4.37 2.72 -7.20
N LEU A 29 3.07 2.86 -6.97
CA LEU A 29 2.12 1.75 -7.05
C LEU A 29 1.17 1.91 -8.23
N PRO A 30 0.85 0.80 -8.92
CA PRO A 30 -0.16 0.77 -9.97
C PRO A 30 -1.56 0.85 -9.37
N ILE A 31 -2.32 1.87 -9.77
CA ILE A 31 -3.74 1.99 -9.46
C ILE A 31 -4.59 1.75 -10.68
N ALA A 32 -5.71 1.02 -10.50
CA ALA A 32 -6.72 0.90 -11.53
C ALA A 32 -7.42 2.26 -11.76
N THR A 33 -7.67 2.60 -13.02
CA THR A 33 -8.50 3.73 -13.41
C THR A 33 -9.92 3.28 -13.74
N LYS A 34 -10.85 4.23 -13.83
CA LYS A 34 -12.25 3.96 -14.22
C LYS A 34 -12.41 3.35 -15.62
N HIS A 35 -11.39 3.49 -16.48
CA HIS A 35 -11.44 3.07 -17.89
C HIS A 35 -10.59 1.82 -18.16
N ASN A 36 -10.47 0.89 -17.20
CA ASN A 36 -9.62 -0.31 -17.29
C ASN A 36 -8.12 -0.02 -17.55
N GLY A 37 -7.68 1.23 -17.35
CA GLY A 37 -6.28 1.59 -17.41
C GLY A 37 -5.58 1.42 -16.07
N THR A 38 -4.27 1.55 -16.08
CA THR A 38 -3.44 1.62 -14.87
C THR A 38 -2.62 2.89 -14.91
N VAL A 39 -2.53 3.60 -13.79
CA VAL A 39 -1.58 4.71 -13.61
C VAL A 39 -0.71 4.47 -12.38
N LEU A 40 0.47 5.08 -12.35
CA LEU A 40 1.41 4.95 -11.25
C LEU A 40 1.36 6.19 -10.35
N LEU A 41 1.13 5.99 -9.04
CA LEU A 41 1.19 7.05 -8.04
C LEU A 41 2.34 6.85 -7.05
N PRO A 42 2.97 7.92 -6.52
CA PRO A 42 4.01 7.83 -5.49
C PRO A 42 3.53 7.10 -4.24
N TRP A 43 4.29 6.11 -3.79
CA TRP A 43 3.95 5.31 -2.61
C TRP A 43 4.36 6.01 -1.32
N GLY A 44 3.38 6.53 -0.60
CA GLY A 44 3.52 7.08 0.75
C GLY A 44 4.53 8.22 0.85
N ARG A 45 4.74 8.76 2.05
CA ARG A 45 5.72 9.82 2.29
C ARG A 45 6.84 9.34 3.20
N ARG A 46 8.07 9.67 2.83
CA ARG A 46 9.29 9.29 3.56
C ARG A 46 9.74 10.47 4.40
N ILE A 47 10.49 10.21 5.48
CA ILE A 47 10.87 11.25 6.43
C ILE A 47 11.67 12.40 5.80
N LYS A 48 12.46 12.11 4.76
CA LYS A 48 13.26 13.10 4.02
C LYS A 48 12.51 13.75 2.85
N GLN A 49 11.27 13.33 2.58
CA GLN A 49 10.46 13.92 1.52
C GLN A 49 9.65 15.07 2.09
N ALA A 50 9.69 16.20 1.40
CA ALA A 50 8.81 17.34 1.65
C ALA A 50 7.33 16.94 1.49
N GLY A 51 6.44 17.74 2.09
CA GLY A 51 5.00 17.51 2.09
C GLY A 51 4.44 17.27 3.48
N GLU A 52 3.13 17.45 3.62
CA GLU A 52 2.41 17.37 4.90
C GLU A 52 1.56 16.09 5.03
N LEU A 53 1.52 15.26 3.98
CA LEU A 53 0.82 13.98 4.02
C LEU A 53 1.39 13.05 5.12
N PRO A 54 0.66 12.03 5.59
CA PRO A 54 1.17 11.15 6.63
C PRO A 54 2.47 10.44 6.25
N LEU A 55 3.38 10.30 7.22
CA LEU A 55 4.61 9.53 7.05
C LEU A 55 4.32 8.03 6.93
N GLY A 56 5.15 7.33 6.15
CA GLY A 56 5.01 5.90 5.88
C GLY A 56 4.28 5.62 4.57
N GLY A 57 4.03 4.35 4.30
CA GLY A 57 3.39 3.84 3.09
C GLY A 57 2.06 3.15 3.34
N TRP A 58 1.52 3.23 4.55
CA TRP A 58 0.39 2.42 5.00
C TRP A 58 -0.63 3.27 5.75
N ALA A 59 -1.89 2.84 5.68
CA ALA A 59 -3.01 3.38 6.41
C ALA A 59 -3.74 2.20 7.05
N SER A 60 -3.78 2.11 8.39
CA SER A 60 -4.57 1.03 9.00
C SER A 60 -6.05 1.28 8.77
N LEU A 61 -6.82 0.22 8.52
CA LEU A 61 -8.25 0.31 8.28
C LEU A 61 -8.97 1.01 9.44
N ASP A 62 -8.56 0.75 10.68
CA ASP A 62 -9.12 1.40 11.88
C ASP A 62 -8.82 2.90 11.92
N SER A 63 -7.62 3.33 11.50
CA SER A 63 -7.29 4.77 11.43
C SER A 63 -8.14 5.48 10.39
N ILE A 64 -8.50 4.79 9.30
CA ILE A 64 -9.38 5.33 8.27
C ILE A 64 -10.80 5.45 8.83
N TYR A 65 -11.33 4.42 9.47
CA TYR A 65 -12.70 4.46 10.03
C TYR A 65 -12.87 5.41 11.21
N THR A 66 -11.80 5.72 11.94
CA THR A 66 -11.82 6.70 13.04
C THR A 66 -11.66 8.14 12.56
N GLY A 67 -11.61 8.38 11.24
CA GLY A 67 -11.58 9.72 10.63
C GLY A 67 -10.20 10.39 10.62
N GLN A 68 -9.12 9.67 11.00
CA GLN A 68 -7.77 10.26 11.06
C GLN A 68 -7.24 10.70 9.68
N TRP A 69 -7.84 10.19 8.61
CA TRP A 69 -7.46 10.52 7.25
C TRP A 69 -8.34 11.58 6.59
N ASP A 70 -9.45 11.99 7.23
CA ASP A 70 -10.51 12.80 6.61
C ASP A 70 -9.99 14.15 6.08
N MET A 71 -9.05 14.76 6.80
CA MET A 71 -8.42 16.02 6.39
C MET A 71 -7.68 15.93 5.06
N TYR A 72 -7.28 14.72 4.63
CA TYR A 72 -6.58 14.47 3.37
C TYR A 72 -7.48 13.98 2.24
N PHE A 73 -8.81 14.08 2.41
CA PHE A 73 -9.83 13.70 1.43
C PHE A 73 -9.60 12.29 0.86
N PRO A 74 -9.57 11.26 1.72
CA PRO A 74 -9.09 9.94 1.37
C PRO A 74 -10.01 9.30 0.32
N THR A 75 -9.42 8.84 -0.77
CA THR A 75 -10.16 8.15 -1.85
C THR A 75 -9.71 6.69 -1.93
N PRO A 76 -10.62 5.72 -1.75
CA PRO A 76 -10.26 4.31 -1.87
C PRO A 76 -9.95 3.94 -3.33
N VAL A 77 -8.90 3.15 -3.55
CA VAL A 77 -8.46 2.72 -4.88
C VAL A 77 -8.04 1.26 -4.90
N LYS A 78 -7.98 0.65 -6.10
CA LYS A 78 -7.45 -0.70 -6.29
C LYS A 78 -5.96 -0.63 -6.66
N ILE A 79 -5.09 -1.23 -5.86
CA ILE A 79 -3.67 -1.40 -6.16
C ILE A 79 -3.49 -2.73 -6.90
N MET A 80 -3.13 -2.66 -8.17
CA MET A 80 -3.06 -3.81 -9.08
C MET A 80 -1.66 -4.42 -9.07
N VAL A 81 -1.43 -5.39 -8.18
CA VAL A 81 -0.13 -6.03 -7.97
C VAL A 81 -0.22 -7.54 -8.18
N ASP A 82 0.90 -8.13 -8.59
CA ASP A 82 1.09 -9.59 -8.71
C ASP A 82 1.45 -10.22 -7.35
N GLY A 83 1.96 -9.42 -6.41
CA GLY A 83 2.43 -9.89 -5.12
C GLY A 83 2.93 -8.76 -4.22
N PHE A 84 3.13 -9.08 -2.94
CA PHE A 84 3.66 -8.17 -1.93
C PHE A 84 4.67 -8.87 -1.02
N MET A 85 5.45 -8.07 -0.31
CA MET A 85 6.43 -8.54 0.66
C MET A 85 6.02 -8.10 2.06
N GLU A 86 5.95 -9.05 2.99
CA GLU A 86 5.73 -8.77 4.41
C GLU A 86 6.90 -9.28 5.24
N GLN A 87 7.13 -8.66 6.39
CA GLN A 87 8.13 -9.10 7.35
C GLN A 87 7.45 -9.75 8.55
N ASP A 88 7.88 -10.95 8.92
CA ASP A 88 7.37 -11.61 10.12
C ASP A 88 7.93 -10.97 11.41
N ILE A 89 7.43 -11.43 12.56
CA ILE A 89 7.85 -10.97 13.88
C ILE A 89 9.34 -11.21 14.17
N GLU A 90 10.00 -12.15 13.48
CA GLU A 90 11.44 -12.42 13.59
C GLU A 90 12.28 -11.52 12.68
N GLY A 91 11.64 -10.76 11.80
CA GLY A 91 12.31 -9.88 10.86
C GLY A 91 12.64 -10.55 9.52
N VAL A 92 12.14 -11.74 9.22
CA VAL A 92 12.37 -12.39 7.92
C VAL A 92 11.33 -11.89 6.91
N SER A 93 11.80 -11.56 5.71
CA SER A 93 10.94 -11.04 4.64
C SER A 93 10.44 -12.15 3.74
N HIS A 94 9.12 -12.26 3.62
CA HIS A 94 8.44 -13.24 2.79
C HIS A 94 7.67 -12.57 1.66
N TRP A 95 7.64 -13.22 0.50
CA TRP A 95 6.89 -12.73 -0.66
C TRP A 95 5.64 -13.58 -0.86
N PHE A 96 4.50 -12.89 -0.96
CA PHE A 96 3.19 -13.48 -1.14
C PHE A 96 2.63 -13.09 -2.50
N MET A 97 1.98 -14.03 -3.17
CA MET A 97 1.26 -13.75 -4.41
C MET A 97 -0.11 -13.15 -4.10
N VAL A 98 -0.54 -12.21 -4.94
CA VAL A 98 -1.94 -11.79 -4.99
C VAL A 98 -2.61 -12.60 -6.10
N THR A 99 -3.69 -13.32 -5.76
CA THR A 99 -4.34 -14.21 -6.73
C THR A 99 -5.03 -13.39 -7.82
N TYR A 100 -5.10 -13.94 -9.03
CA TYR A 100 -5.83 -13.32 -10.13
C TYR A 100 -7.28 -12.99 -9.72
N GLY A 101 -7.75 -11.79 -10.07
CA GLY A 101 -9.06 -11.27 -9.63
C GLY A 101 -9.04 -10.61 -8.24
N GLN A 102 -7.92 -10.66 -7.52
CA GLN A 102 -7.72 -9.92 -6.28
C GLN A 102 -6.87 -8.66 -6.48
N TRP A 103 -7.00 -7.73 -5.54
CA TRP A 103 -6.17 -6.52 -5.45
C TRP A 103 -5.93 -6.13 -4.01
N ILE A 104 -4.89 -5.33 -3.77
CA ILE A 104 -4.69 -4.68 -2.48
C ILE A 104 -5.53 -3.39 -2.46
N GLN A 105 -6.29 -3.15 -1.40
CA GLN A 105 -6.93 -1.85 -1.22
C GLN A 105 -5.87 -0.79 -0.95
N GLY A 106 -5.92 0.29 -1.73
CA GLY A 106 -5.16 1.50 -1.47
C GLY A 106 -6.06 2.64 -0.99
N LEU A 107 -5.41 3.66 -0.44
CA LEU A 107 -5.99 4.96 -0.12
C LEU A 107 -5.14 6.03 -0.80
N VAL A 108 -5.76 6.83 -1.66
CA VAL A 108 -5.14 8.06 -2.17
C VAL A 108 -5.46 9.19 -1.21
N ALA A 109 -4.42 9.84 -0.71
CA ALA A 109 -4.51 11.04 0.10
C ALA A 109 -3.98 12.24 -0.69
N LYS A 110 -4.55 13.42 -0.42
CA LYS A 110 -4.21 14.67 -1.10
C LYS A 110 -4.00 15.78 -0.09
N GLU A 111 -3.02 16.63 -0.39
CA GLU A 111 -2.77 17.88 0.32
C GLU A 111 -2.26 18.90 -0.69
N HIS A 112 -3.03 19.97 -0.94
CA HIS A 112 -2.75 20.91 -2.03
C HIS A 112 -2.47 20.18 -3.37
N ASP A 113 -1.29 20.39 -3.97
CA ASP A 113 -0.85 19.74 -5.21
C ASP A 113 -0.16 18.38 -4.98
N GLU A 114 0.03 17.98 -3.72
CA GLU A 114 0.62 16.70 -3.34
C GLU A 114 -0.44 15.59 -3.34
N GLN A 115 -0.13 14.48 -4.02
CA GLN A 115 -0.95 13.27 -3.99
C GLN A 115 -0.08 12.04 -3.82
N ARG A 116 -0.45 11.17 -2.86
CA ARG A 116 0.24 9.90 -2.59
C ARG A 116 -0.74 8.78 -2.36
N ILE A 117 -0.26 7.56 -2.59
CA ILE A 117 -0.99 6.34 -2.30
C ILE A 117 -0.40 5.61 -1.09
N TYR A 118 -1.29 5.13 -0.24
CA TYR A 118 -1.01 4.32 0.95
C TYR A 118 -1.66 2.95 0.79
N VAL A 119 -0.96 1.90 1.21
CA VAL A 119 -1.52 0.54 1.29
C VAL A 119 -2.42 0.47 2.51
N VAL A 120 -3.67 0.05 2.34
CA VAL A 120 -4.56 -0.18 3.47
C VAL A 120 -4.17 -1.48 4.16
N THR A 121 -3.97 -1.45 5.48
CA THR A 121 -3.61 -2.61 6.29
C THR A 121 -4.68 -2.96 7.31
N ILE A 122 -4.77 -4.24 7.66
CA ILE A 122 -5.65 -4.80 8.69
C ILE A 122 -4.84 -5.60 9.69
N GLU A 123 -5.45 -5.92 10.82
CA GLU A 123 -4.98 -7.01 11.67
C GLU A 123 -5.26 -8.35 10.98
N PRO A 124 -4.30 -9.28 10.95
CA PRO A 124 -4.56 -10.60 10.42
C PRO A 124 -5.52 -11.37 11.34
N ASP A 125 -6.54 -11.98 10.76
CA ASP A 125 -7.60 -12.70 11.50
C ASP A 125 -7.15 -14.05 12.10
N PHE A 126 -5.91 -14.48 11.84
CA PHE A 126 -5.39 -15.78 12.26
C PHE A 126 -4.72 -15.66 13.64
N LYS A 127 -5.21 -16.44 14.62
CA LYS A 127 -4.78 -16.39 16.05
C LYS A 127 -3.27 -16.57 16.29
N ASP A 128 -2.54 -17.17 15.36
CA ASP A 128 -1.10 -17.42 15.44
C ASP A 128 -0.33 -16.73 14.30
N SER A 129 -0.82 -15.58 13.82
CA SER A 129 -0.14 -14.88 12.74
C SER A 129 1.26 -14.45 13.16
N GLU A 130 2.26 -14.86 12.38
CA GLU A 130 3.63 -14.37 12.48
C GLU A 130 3.77 -12.92 11.99
N TYR A 131 2.66 -12.24 11.67
CA TYR A 131 2.63 -10.89 11.09
C TYR A 131 1.75 -9.96 11.94
N ASP A 132 2.19 -8.72 12.12
CA ASP A 132 1.43 -7.74 12.94
C ASP A 132 0.32 -7.03 12.18
N ARG A 133 0.51 -6.91 10.87
CA ARG A 133 -0.41 -6.28 9.94
C ARG A 133 -0.34 -7.01 8.62
N TRP A 134 -1.44 -6.93 7.88
CA TRP A 134 -1.57 -7.53 6.56
C TRP A 134 -2.19 -6.53 5.59
N PRO A 135 -1.78 -6.50 4.31
CA PRO A 135 -2.51 -5.73 3.30
C PRO A 135 -3.97 -6.18 3.25
N ARG A 136 -4.90 -5.22 3.15
CA ARG A 136 -6.30 -5.54 2.93
C ARG A 136 -6.51 -5.99 1.49
N ILE A 137 -6.52 -7.31 1.28
CA ILE A 137 -6.76 -7.93 -0.03
C ILE A 137 -8.28 -8.07 -0.24
N LEU A 138 -8.76 -7.68 -1.41
CA LEU A 138 -10.15 -7.79 -1.82
C LEU A 138 -10.26 -8.52 -3.15
N ALA A 139 -11.45 -9.06 -3.43
CA ALA A 139 -11.79 -9.73 -4.67
C ALA A 139 -13.07 -9.12 -5.27
N GLY A 140 -13.27 -9.30 -6.57
CA GLY A 140 -14.50 -8.92 -7.27
C GLY A 140 -14.33 -8.79 -8.77
#